data_AF-A0A7U6KMP6-F1
#
_entry.id   AF-A0A7U6KMP6-F1
#
_cell.length_a   1.000
_cell.length_b   1.000
_cell.length_c   1.000
_cell.angle_alpha   90.00
_cell.angle_beta   90.00
_cell.angle_gamma   90.00
#
_symmetry.space_group_name_H-M   'P 1'
#
loop_
_entity.id
_entity.type
_entity.pdbx_description
1 polymer ?
#
loop_
_entity_poly.entity_id
_entity_poly.type
_entity_poly.pdbx_seq_one_letter_code
_entity_poly.pdbx_strand_id
1 'polypeptide(L)' 'MNIWGSWCPTCIIEHPFLNEIEERGVNLVGVNYKDDIGDALGYLNKGGDPFSMSIQDLSGQFALDLGRLVRPKLCRRW' A
#
# COMPACT_ATOMS: atom_id res chain seq x y z
N MET A 1 -5.74 -7.34 0.37
CA MET A 1 -5.87 -5.87 0.29
C MET A 1 -4.91 -5.25 1.30
N ASN A 2 -4.02 -4.36 0.88
CA ASN A 2 -3.00 -3.71 1.71
C ASN A 2 -3.06 -2.18 1.51
N ILE A 3 -2.84 -1.41 2.58
CA ILE A 3 -2.79 0.06 2.53
C ILE A 3 -1.33 0.46 2.70
N TRP A 4 -0.79 1.21 1.73
CA TRP A 4 0.62 1.57 1.68
C TRP A 4 0.84 3.01 1.23
N GLY A 5 2.07 3.49 1.37
CA GLY A 5 2.52 4.78 0.86
C GLY A 5 4.04 4.84 0.82
N SER A 6 4.60 5.54 -0.17
CA SER A 6 6.04 5.69 -0.40
C SER A 6 6.75 6.33 0.81
N TRP A 7 6.04 7.20 1.54
CA TRP A 7 6.51 7.89 2.72
C TRP A 7 6.51 7.03 4.00
N CYS A 8 5.95 5.80 3.96
CA CYS A 8 5.83 4.93 5.13
C CYS A 8 7.03 3.97 5.23
N PRO A 9 7.92 4.11 6.23
CA PRO A 9 9.09 3.24 6.38
C PRO A 9 8.72 1.76 6.62
N THR A 10 7.61 1.52 7.32
CA THR A 10 7.12 0.16 7.57
C THR A 10 6.66 -0.52 6.28
N CYS A 11 6.02 0.22 5.37
CA CYS A 11 5.61 -0.33 4.07
C CYS A 11 6.83 -0.71 3.21
N ILE A 12 7.93 0.03 3.29
CA ILE A 12 9.18 -0.34 2.60
C ILE A 12 9.73 -1.67 3.12
N ILE A 13 9.67 -1.89 4.43
CA ILE A 13 10.13 -3.14 5.06
C ILE A 13 9.17 -4.31 4.77
N GLU A 14 7.87 -4.06 4.69
CA GLU A 14 6.85 -5.07 4.40
C GLU A 14 6.83 -5.47 2.91
N HIS A 15 7.23 -4.58 1.99
CA HIS A 15 7.11 -4.77 0.54
C HIS A 15 7.71 -6.08 0.00
N PRO A 16 8.93 -6.50 0.40
CA PRO A 16 9.49 -7.77 -0.07
C PRO A 16 8.63 -8.98 0.32
N PHE A 17 7.99 -8.92 1.48
CA PHE A 17 7.10 -9.99 1.94
C PHE A 17 5.79 -10.00 1.14
N LEU A 18 5.30 -8.84 0.69
CA LEU A 18 4.15 -8.78 -0.22
C LEU A 18 4.47 -9.39 -1.58
N ASN A 19 5.69 -9.19 -2.10
CA ASN A 19 6.15 -9.86 -3.32
C ASN A 19 6.18 -11.39 -3.15
N GLU A 20 6.71 -11.91 -2.03
CA GLU A 20 6.70 -13.35 -1.77
C GLU A 20 5.28 -13.95 -1.69
N ILE A 21 4.32 -13.17 -1.20
CA ILE A 21 2.92 -13.59 -1.11
C ILE A 21 2.27 -13.59 -2.50
N GLU A 22 2.56 -12.59 -3.33
CA GLU A 22 2.11 -12.52 -4.72
C GLU A 22 2.63 -13.71 -5.52
N GLU A 23 3.92 -14.06 -5.38
CA GLU A 23 4.55 -15.21 -6.04
C GLU A 23 3.88 -16.55 -5.69
N ARG A 24 3.23 -16.64 -4.52
CA ARG A 24 2.43 -17.82 -4.10
C ARG A 24 1.04 -17.86 -4.73
N GLY A 25 0.73 -16.92 -5.64
CA GLY A 25 -0.54 -16.81 -6.36
C GLY A 25 -1.63 -16.07 -5.58
N VAL A 26 -1.29 -15.30 -4.55
CA VAL A 26 -2.27 -14.56 -3.77
C VAL A 26 -2.56 -13.23 -4.47
N ASN A 27 -3.84 -13.00 -4.77
CA ASN A 27 -4.26 -11.75 -5.38
C ASN A 27 -4.24 -10.58 -4.37
N LEU A 28 -3.30 -9.66 -4.54
CA LEU A 28 -3.14 -8.49 -3.70
C LEU A 28 -3.70 -7.23 -4.38
N VAL A 29 -4.48 -6.46 -3.62
CA VAL A 29 -4.98 -5.15 -4.02
C VAL A 29 -4.36 -4.11 -3.11
N GLY A 30 -3.71 -3.10 -3.69
CA GLY A 30 -3.07 -2.01 -2.98
C GLY A 30 -3.96 -0.76 -2.91
N VAL A 31 -3.94 -0.08 -1.77
CA VAL A 31 -4.51 1.25 -1.62
C VAL A 31 -3.38 2.20 -1.25
N ASN A 32 -3.00 3.04 -2.20
CA ASN A 32 -1.99 4.05 -2.04
C ASN A 32 -2.60 5.26 -1.32
N TYR A 33 -2.23 5.45 -0.05
CA TYR A 33 -2.88 6.39 0.86
C TYR A 33 -2.10 7.71 0.95
N LYS A 34 -2.76 8.82 0.57
CA LYS A 34 -2.23 10.20 0.68
C LYS A 34 -0.78 10.33 0.23
N ASP A 35 -0.49 9.77 -0.93
CA ASP A 35 0.87 9.67 -1.45
C ASP A 35 0.93 10.37 -2.82
N ASP A 36 2.07 10.97 -3.12
CA ASP A 36 2.30 11.58 -4.42
C ASP A 36 2.46 10.49 -5.48
N ILE A 37 1.86 10.69 -6.66
CA ILE A 37 1.87 9.65 -7.69
C ILE A 37 3.29 9.41 -8.24
N GLY A 38 4.13 10.44 -8.28
CA GLY A 38 5.52 10.32 -8.72
C GLY A 38 6.33 9.44 -7.76
N ASP A 39 6.17 9.67 -6.46
CA ASP A 39 6.85 8.90 -5.42
C ASP A 39 6.30 7.47 -5.32
N ALA A 40 4.98 7.28 -5.44
CA ALA A 40 4.33 5.98 -5.46
C ALA A 40 4.80 5.12 -6.64
N LEU A 41 4.87 5.69 -7.85
CA LEU A 41 5.43 5.01 -9.01
C LEU A 41 6.92 4.73 -8.84
N GLY A 42 7.66 5.66 -8.26
CA GLY A 42 9.07 5.47 -7.92
C GLY A 42 9.29 4.29 -6.96
N TYR A 43 8.41 4.14 -5.96
CA TYR A 43 8.42 3.04 -5.01
C TYR A 43 8.17 1.69 -5.71
N LEU A 44 7.11 1.57 -6.52
CA LEU A 44 6.79 0.33 -7.24
C LEU A 44 7.87 -0.03 -8.27
N ASN A 45 8.42 0.95 -9.00
CA ASN A 45 9.50 0.71 -9.95
C ASN A 45 10.79 0.22 -9.28
N LYS A 46 11.04 0.60 -8.03
CA LYS A 46 12.23 0.17 -7.28
C LYS A 46 12.02 -1.18 -6.58
N GLY A 47 10.83 -1.40 -6.02
CA GLY A 47 10.51 -2.57 -5.18
C GLY A 47 9.79 -3.71 -5.90
N GLY A 48 9.39 -3.51 -7.15
CA GLY A 48 8.43 -4.38 -7.85
C GLY A 48 6.99 -4.00 -7.50
N ASP A 49 6.03 -4.44 -8.31
CA ASP A 49 4.60 -4.23 -8.06
C ASP A 49 3.91 -5.57 -7.73
N PRO A 50 3.67 -5.87 -6.44
CA PRO A 50 2.96 -7.09 -6.04
C PRO A 50 1.44 -6.96 -6.20
N PHE A 51 0.92 -5.80 -6.62
CA PHE A 51 -0.51 -5.54 -6.62
C PHE A 51 -1.11 -5.80 -8.01
N SER A 52 -2.17 -6.60 -8.07
CA SER A 52 -2.96 -6.75 -9.30
C SER A 52 -3.74 -5.48 -9.65
N MET A 53 -4.03 -4.68 -8.63
CA MET A 53 -4.69 -3.38 -8.74
C MET A 53 -4.22 -2.48 -7.61
N SER A 54 -3.82 -1.26 -7.97
CA SER A 54 -3.47 -0.21 -7.01
C SER A 54 -4.41 0.98 -7.17
N ILE A 55 -5.08 1.36 -6.08
CA ILE A 55 -6.03 2.48 -6.04
C ILE A 55 -5.36 3.64 -5.33
N GLN A 56 -5.29 4.80 -5.97
CA GLN A 56 -4.81 6.02 -5.32
C GLN A 56 -5.94 6.70 -4.54
N ASP A 57 -5.74 6.89 -3.24
CA ASP A 57 -6.63 7.65 -2.37
C ASP A 57 -5.94 8.91 -1.83
N LEU A 58 -6.01 9.98 -2.62
CA LEU A 58 -5.49 11.31 -2.25
C LEU A 58 -6.31 11.97 -1.14
N SER A 59 -7.62 11.70 -1.10
CA SER A 59 -8.54 12.30 -0.12
C SER A 59 -8.41 11.65 1.27
N GLY A 60 -7.98 10.39 1.30
CA GLY A 60 -7.97 9.53 2.46
C GLY A 60 -9.35 9.04 2.90
N GLN A 61 -10.43 9.39 2.20
CA GLN A 61 -11.79 9.00 2.58
C GLN A 61 -12.08 7.53 2.27
N PHE A 62 -11.55 7.02 1.16
CA PHE A 62 -11.74 5.63 0.74
C PHE A 62 -11.02 4.64 1.69
N ALA A 63 -9.80 4.96 2.07
CA ALA A 63 -9.05 4.20 3.08
C ALA A 63 -9.63 4.36 4.49
N LEU A 64 -10.33 5.45 4.80
CA LEU A 64 -11.03 5.62 6.09
C LEU A 64 -12.32 4.79 6.15
N ASP A 65 -13.05 4.69 5.04
CA ASP A 65 -14.25 3.85 4.93
C ASP A 65 -13.90 2.35 4.95
N LEU A 66 -12.83 1.94 4.26
CA LEU A 66 -12.29 0.57 4.34
C LEU A 66 -11.56 0.28 5.66
N GLY A 67 -10.90 1.29 6.23
CA GLY A 67 -10.20 1.27 7.52
C GLY A 67 -11.12 1.20 8.74
N ARG A 68 -12.44 1.07 8.58
CA ARG A 68 -13.31 0.59 9.66
C ARG A 68 -13.22 -0.93 9.87
N LEU A 69 -12.77 -1.69 8.87
CA LEU A 69 -12.65 -3.15 8.92
C LEU A 69 -11.21 -3.65 9.07
N VAL A 70 -10.21 -2.91 8.56
CA VAL A 70 -8.80 -3.34 8.63
C VAL A 70 -7.90 -2.13 8.94
N ARG A 71 -7.75 -1.78 10.21
CA ARG A 71 -6.57 -1.00 10.65
C ARG A 71 -5.57 -1.94 11.30
N PRO A 72 -4.38 -2.14 10.72
CA PRO A 72 -3.21 -2.28 11.57
C PRO A 72 -3.11 -0.98 12.40
N LYS A 73 -2.99 -1.09 13.72
CA LYS A 73 -2.98 0.06 14.65
C LYS A 73 -1.83 1.08 14.41
N LEU A 74 -0.98 0.88 13.40
CA LEU A 74 0.25 1.64 13.21
C LEU A 74 0.14 2.87 12.28
N CYS A 75 -0.85 2.96 11.39
CA CYS A 75 -1.00 4.14 10.51
C CYS A 75 -1.93 5.21 11.11
N ARG A 76 -1.80 5.48 12.41
CA ARG A 76 -2.43 6.62 13.07
C ARG A 76 -1.32 7.59 13.48
N ARG A 77 -1.19 8.65 12.69
CA ARG A 77 -0.55 9.91 13.05
C ARG A 77 0.99 9.91 12.94
N TRP A 78 1.45 10.20 11.73
CA TRP A 78 2.31 11.35 11.46
C TRP A 78 1.73 12.11 10.28
#